data_AF-V4TKH0-F1
#
_entry.id   AF-V4TKH0-F1
#
_cell.length_a   1.000
_cell.length_b   1.000
_cell.length_c   1.000
_cell.angle_alpha   90.00
_cell.angle_beta   90.00
_cell.angle_gamma   90.00
#
_symmetry.space_group_name_H-M   'P 1'
#
loop_
_entity.id
_entity.type
_entity.pdbx_description
1 polymer ?
#
loop_
_entity_poly.entity_id
_entity_poly.type
_entity_poly.pdbx_seq_one_letter_code
_entity_poly.pdbx_strand_id
1 'polypeptide(L)'
;LKKQKLSEIKTGLDDADALIRKMDLEARSLQPSVKAMLLSKLREYKTDLNNLKNEVKRVTSGNVNQAARDELLESGMADAMMVSADQRGRLLMSTERLNHSTDRIKESRRTMLETEELGVSILQDLHQQRQSLLHAHNTVCPSSSLIVVYLGGHGWCYKSLIFTCVAPWGG
;
A
#
# COMPACT_ATOMS: atom_id res chain seq x y z
N LEU A 1 -42.04 30.81 38.33
CA LEU A 1 -40.58 30.84 38.52
C LEU A 1 -39.86 29.56 38.05
N LYS A 2 -40.09 28.38 38.66
CA LYS A 2 -39.37 27.13 38.32
C LYS A 2 -39.48 26.72 36.84
N LYS A 3 -40.69 26.74 36.25
CA LYS A 3 -40.90 26.41 34.82
C LYS A 3 -40.19 27.37 33.86
N GLN A 4 -40.19 28.67 34.17
CA GLN A 4 -39.51 29.71 33.39
C GLN A 4 -37.98 29.54 33.45
N LYS A 5 -37.43 29.25 34.63
CA LYS A 5 -35.99 28.96 34.78
C LYS A 5 -35.57 27.70 34.03
N LEU A 6 -36.42 26.68 34.00
CA LEU A 6 -36.15 25.46 33.22
C LEU A 6 -36.21 25.70 31.69
N SER A 7 -37.07 26.59 31.20
CA SER A 7 -37.06 26.94 29.78
C SER A 7 -35.82 27.76 29.41
N GLU A 8 -35.42 28.73 30.24
CA GLU A 8 -34.18 29.50 30.06
C GLU A 8 -32.94 28.57 29.99
N ILE A 9 -32.86 27.57 30.88
CA ILE A 9 -31.75 26.59 30.87
C ILE A 9 -31.76 25.73 29.60
N LYS A 10 -32.93 25.30 29.12
CA LYS A 10 -33.03 24.51 27.88
C LYS A 10 -32.55 25.30 26.67
N THR A 11 -33.00 26.55 26.53
CA THR A 11 -32.55 27.43 25.46
C THR A 11 -31.02 27.64 25.53
N GLY A 12 -30.47 27.87 26.72
CA GLY A 12 -29.02 28.00 26.90
C GLY A 12 -28.23 26.73 26.54
N LEU A 13 -28.79 25.53 26.79
CA LEU A 13 -28.17 24.28 26.35
C LEU A 13 -28.17 24.13 24.83
N ASP A 14 -29.26 24.52 24.17
CA ASP A 14 -29.36 24.46 22.71
C ASP A 14 -28.42 25.48 22.04
N ASP A 15 -28.28 26.68 22.62
CA ASP A 15 -27.33 27.71 22.19
C ASP A 15 -25.87 27.24 22.35
N ALA A 16 -25.56 26.59 23.47
CA ALA A 16 -24.24 26.01 23.71
C ALA A 16 -23.92 24.88 22.70
N ASP A 17 -24.88 24.03 22.37
CA ASP A 17 -24.73 22.98 21.36
C ASP A 17 -24.47 23.57 19.97
N ALA A 18 -25.20 24.64 19.61
CA ALA A 18 -24.98 25.38 18.37
C ALA A 18 -23.58 26.02 18.32
N LEU A 19 -23.11 26.60 19.43
CA LEU A 19 -21.79 27.20 19.52
C LEU A 19 -20.67 26.15 19.38
N ILE A 20 -20.81 25.00 20.03
CA ILE A 20 -19.86 23.87 19.90
C ILE A 20 -19.80 23.39 18.45
N ARG A 21 -20.95 23.29 17.75
CA ARG A 21 -20.97 22.92 16.32
C ARG A 21 -20.22 23.94 15.46
N LYS A 22 -20.41 25.23 15.73
CA LYS A 22 -19.69 26.30 15.03
C LYS A 22 -18.18 26.20 15.26
N MET A 23 -17.75 26.00 16.51
CA MET A 23 -16.33 25.80 16.86
C MET A 23 -15.72 24.57 16.18
N ASP A 24 -16.48 23.47 16.03
CA ASP A 24 -16.02 22.26 15.32
C ASP A 24 -15.75 22.54 13.83
N LEU A 25 -16.62 23.32 13.18
CA LEU A 25 -16.44 23.72 11.79
C LEU A 25 -15.22 24.64 11.62
N GLU A 26 -15.05 25.62 12.51
CA GLU A 26 -13.92 26.54 12.47
C GLU A 26 -12.59 25.79 12.73
N ALA A 27 -12.55 24.93 13.74
CA ALA A 27 -11.36 24.14 14.08
C ALA A 27 -10.89 23.22 12.94
N ARG A 28 -11.81 22.75 12.07
CA ARG A 28 -11.45 21.93 10.90
C ARG A 28 -10.65 22.70 9.85
N SER A 29 -10.85 24.01 9.77
CA SER A 29 -10.18 24.92 8.82
C SER A 29 -8.79 25.37 9.28
N LEU A 30 -8.42 25.10 10.53
CA LEU A 30 -7.13 25.48 11.12
C LEU A 30 -5.99 24.54 10.73
N GLN A 31 -4.77 25.02 10.92
CA GLN A 31 -3.54 24.26 10.68
C GLN A 31 -3.41 23.02 11.60
N PRO A 32 -2.77 21.93 11.13
CA PRO A 32 -2.69 20.66 11.87
C PRO A 32 -2.10 20.75 13.29
N SER A 33 -1.14 21.63 13.51
CA SER A 33 -0.44 21.80 14.80
C SER A 33 -1.37 22.26 15.94
N VAL A 34 -2.30 23.16 15.64
CA VAL A 34 -3.22 23.75 16.63
C VAL A 34 -4.56 23.00 16.66
N LYS A 35 -4.96 22.43 15.51
CA LYS A 35 -6.22 21.67 15.32
C LYS A 35 -6.40 20.52 16.32
N ALA A 36 -5.36 19.73 16.59
CA ALA A 36 -5.46 18.56 17.47
C ALA A 36 -5.88 18.94 18.91
N MET A 37 -5.30 20.02 19.44
CA MET A 37 -5.60 20.52 20.79
C MET A 37 -7.04 21.03 20.90
N LEU A 38 -7.50 21.82 19.93
CA LEU A 38 -8.88 22.33 19.93
C LEU A 38 -9.92 21.23 19.77
N LEU A 39 -9.66 20.22 18.92
CA LEU A 39 -10.56 19.08 18.77
C LEU A 39 -10.66 18.24 20.05
N SER A 40 -9.57 18.13 20.82
CA SER A 40 -9.62 17.50 22.14
C SER A 40 -10.55 18.28 23.08
N LYS A 41 -10.37 19.61 23.16
CA LYS A 41 -11.20 20.46 24.02
C LYS A 41 -12.67 20.45 23.61
N LEU A 42 -12.95 20.39 22.31
CA LEU A 42 -14.31 20.25 21.78
C LEU A 42 -14.98 18.93 22.17
N ARG A 43 -14.22 17.83 22.30
CA ARG A 43 -14.77 16.56 22.80
C ARG A 43 -15.12 16.67 24.28
N GLU A 44 -14.26 17.28 25.09
CA GLU A 44 -14.54 17.55 26.51
C GLU A 44 -15.83 18.38 26.67
N TYR A 45 -15.95 19.49 25.94
CA TYR A 45 -17.15 20.33 26.02
C TYR A 45 -18.43 19.63 25.57
N LYS A 46 -18.36 18.75 24.57
CA LYS A 46 -19.51 17.92 24.16
C LYS A 46 -19.94 16.96 25.28
N THR A 47 -18.98 16.33 25.95
CA THR A 47 -19.24 15.46 27.10
C THR A 47 -19.86 16.23 28.27
N ASP A 48 -19.28 17.38 28.62
CA ASP A 48 -19.79 18.22 29.72
C ASP A 48 -21.21 18.72 29.44
N LEU A 49 -21.50 19.13 28.20
CA LEU A 49 -22.85 19.54 27.79
C LEU A 49 -23.84 18.38 27.90
N ASN A 50 -23.46 17.17 27.48
CA ASN A 50 -24.31 15.99 27.61
C ASN A 50 -24.61 15.67 29.08
N ASN A 51 -23.60 15.73 29.95
CA ASN A 51 -23.76 15.57 31.39
C ASN A 51 -24.73 16.61 31.95
N LEU A 52 -24.56 17.89 31.61
CA LEU A 52 -25.45 18.96 32.06
C LEU A 52 -26.89 18.79 31.55
N LYS A 53 -27.07 18.32 30.31
CA LYS A 53 -28.39 18.00 29.75
C LYS A 53 -29.07 16.86 30.52
N ASN A 54 -28.31 15.84 30.91
CA ASN A 54 -28.79 14.73 31.73
C ASN A 54 -29.16 15.18 33.15
N GLU A 55 -28.34 16.04 33.77
CA GLU A 55 -28.62 16.68 35.05
C GLU A 55 -29.92 17.51 35.02
N VAL A 56 -30.11 18.33 33.99
CA VAL A 56 -31.34 19.13 33.81
C VAL A 56 -32.56 18.24 33.61
N LYS A 57 -32.44 17.12 32.86
CA LYS A 57 -33.51 16.13 32.73
C LYS A 57 -33.84 15.52 34.10
N ARG A 58 -32.85 15.14 34.91
CA ARG A 58 -33.03 14.58 36.26
C ARG A 58 -33.77 15.55 37.19
N VAL A 59 -33.38 16.82 37.20
CA VAL A 59 -34.03 17.88 37.99
C VAL A 59 -35.46 18.18 37.50
N THR A 60 -35.72 18.01 36.19
CA THR A 60 -37.02 18.29 35.58
C THR A 60 -38.02 17.14 35.77
N SER A 61 -37.58 15.89 35.63
CA SER A 61 -38.46 14.71 35.70
C SER A 61 -38.79 14.28 37.13
N GLY A 62 -38.02 14.72 38.12
CA GLY A 62 -38.27 14.44 39.55
C GLY A 62 -38.22 12.96 39.95
N ASN A 63 -37.92 12.06 39.00
CA ASN A 63 -37.93 10.62 39.20
C ASN A 63 -36.50 10.09 39.07
N VAL A 64 -35.83 9.93 40.22
CA VAL A 64 -34.47 9.40 40.34
C VAL A 64 -34.36 8.01 39.68
N ASN A 65 -35.43 7.20 39.71
CA ASN A 65 -35.45 5.87 39.12
C ASN A 65 -35.45 5.88 37.58
N GLN A 66 -35.96 6.95 36.95
CA GLN A 66 -35.97 7.07 35.49
C GLN A 66 -34.59 7.51 34.98
N ALA A 67 -33.95 8.45 35.67
CA ALA A 67 -32.59 8.90 35.35
C ALA A 67 -31.57 7.77 35.53
N ALA A 68 -31.66 6.99 36.61
CA ALA A 68 -30.78 5.84 36.83
C ALA A 68 -30.98 4.74 35.75
N ARG A 69 -32.21 4.56 35.26
CA ARG A 69 -32.50 3.64 34.14
C ARG A 69 -31.89 4.12 32.82
N ASP A 70 -32.05 5.40 32.51
CA ASP A 70 -31.50 5.99 31.29
C ASP A 70 -29.96 5.97 31.30
N GLU A 71 -29.33 6.23 32.45
CA GLU A 71 -27.87 6.17 32.60
C GLU A 71 -27.32 4.74 32.43
N LEU A 72 -28.03 3.73 32.93
CA LEU A 72 -27.67 2.32 32.75
C LEU A 72 -27.84 1.86 31.29
N LEU A 73 -28.87 2.37 30.60
CA LEU A 73 -29.08 2.14 29.16
C LEU A 73 -28.02 2.87 28.32
N GLU A 74 -27.67 4.11 28.66
CA GLU A 74 -26.63 4.89 27.99
C GLU A 74 -25.24 4.25 28.18
N SER A 75 -24.92 3.78 29.40
CA SER A 75 -23.70 3.03 29.67
C SER A 75 -23.63 1.72 28.88
N GLY A 76 -24.74 0.97 28.79
CA GLY A 76 -24.79 -0.25 27.98
C GLY A 76 -24.63 0.02 26.47
N MET A 77 -25.18 1.13 25.98
CA MET A 77 -25.00 1.57 24.60
C MET A 77 -23.56 2.02 24.32
N ALA A 78 -22.93 2.73 25.27
CA ALA A 78 -21.55 3.18 25.17
C ALA A 78 -20.57 1.99 25.13
N ASP A 79 -20.79 0.98 25.97
CA ASP A 79 -19.99 -0.26 25.96
C ASP A 79 -20.16 -1.03 24.64
N ALA A 80 -21.40 -1.18 24.16
CA ALA A 80 -21.67 -1.79 22.85
C ALA A 80 -21.00 -1.03 21.69
N MET A 81 -21.01 0.31 21.72
CA MET A 81 -20.30 1.14 20.74
C MET A 81 -18.78 0.96 20.83
N MET A 82 -18.22 0.87 22.03
CA MET A 82 -16.78 0.65 22.24
C MET A 82 -16.35 -0.71 21.68
N VAL A 83 -17.11 -1.77 21.98
CA VAL A 83 -16.87 -3.12 21.43
C VAL A 83 -16.98 -3.13 19.90
N SER A 84 -17.98 -2.43 19.34
CA SER A 84 -18.15 -2.30 17.90
C SER A 84 -16.98 -1.53 17.25
N ALA A 85 -16.50 -0.48 17.90
CA ALA A 85 -15.35 0.31 17.43
C ALA A 85 -14.06 -0.52 17.45
N ASP A 86 -13.81 -1.32 18.49
CA ASP A 86 -12.66 -2.23 18.55
C ASP A 86 -12.71 -3.29 17.44
N GLN A 87 -13.87 -3.93 17.25
CA GLN A 87 -14.07 -4.89 16.16
C GLN A 87 -13.80 -4.27 14.79
N ARG A 88 -14.30 -3.04 14.56
CA ARG A 88 -14.04 -2.30 13.32
C ARG A 88 -12.54 -1.99 13.17
N GLY A 89 -11.85 -1.59 14.23
CA GLY A 89 -10.41 -1.36 14.23
C GLY A 89 -9.62 -2.60 13.82
N ARG A 90 -9.95 -3.75 14.40
CA ARG A 90 -9.33 -5.04 14.06
C ARG A 90 -9.57 -5.43 12.59
N LEU A 91 -10.78 -5.23 12.08
CA LEU A 91 -11.11 -5.49 10.68
C LEU A 91 -10.30 -4.59 9.73
N LEU A 92 -10.19 -3.30 10.04
CA LEU A 92 -9.40 -2.36 9.23
C LEU A 92 -7.92 -2.75 9.17
N MET A 93 -7.32 -3.14 10.30
CA MET A 93 -5.93 -3.62 10.33
C MET A 93 -5.75 -4.89 9.48
N SER A 94 -6.72 -5.81 9.50
CA SER A 94 -6.69 -7.02 8.67
C SER A 94 -6.76 -6.67 7.17
N THR A 95 -7.67 -5.77 6.79
CA THR A 95 -7.80 -5.29 5.41
C THR A 95 -6.55 -4.57 4.91
N GLU A 96 -5.92 -3.73 5.73
CA GLU A 96 -4.68 -3.04 5.38
C GLU A 96 -3.54 -4.03 5.10
N ARG A 97 -3.37 -5.05 5.97
CA ARG A 97 -2.38 -6.11 5.76
C ARG A 97 -2.64 -6.90 4.48
N LEU A 98 -3.90 -7.19 4.16
CA LEU A 98 -4.28 -7.90 2.93
C LEU A 98 -4.01 -7.05 1.69
N ASN A 99 -4.29 -5.75 1.73
CA ASN A 99 -3.99 -4.83 0.63
C ASN A 99 -2.49 -4.76 0.37
N HIS A 100 -1.68 -4.59 1.42
CA HIS A 100 -0.23 -4.59 1.30
C HIS A 100 0.32 -5.90 0.73
N SER A 101 -0.21 -7.05 1.16
CA SER A 101 0.15 -8.35 0.58
C SER A 101 -0.23 -8.45 -0.90
N THR A 102 -1.42 -7.97 -1.27
CA THR A 102 -1.91 -7.96 -2.65
C THR A 102 -1.02 -7.11 -3.55
N ASP A 103 -0.61 -5.93 -3.09
CA ASP A 103 0.26 -5.04 -3.85
C ASP A 103 1.66 -5.66 -4.04
N ARG A 104 2.20 -6.30 -2.99
CA ARG A 104 3.45 -7.06 -3.11
C ARG A 104 3.37 -8.20 -4.11
N ILE A 105 2.25 -8.93 -4.16
CA ILE A 105 2.04 -10.01 -5.13
C ILE A 105 1.95 -9.44 -6.56
N LYS A 106 1.24 -8.33 -6.75
CA LYS A 106 1.17 -7.66 -8.06
C LYS A 106 2.56 -7.19 -8.53
N GLU A 107 3.34 -6.62 -7.63
CA GLU A 107 4.72 -6.19 -7.93
C GLU A 107 5.61 -7.38 -8.30
N SER A 108 5.59 -8.44 -7.48
CA SER A 108 6.34 -9.67 -7.75
C SER A 108 5.98 -10.28 -9.10
N ARG A 109 4.69 -10.29 -9.45
CA ARG A 109 4.23 -10.76 -10.76
C ARG A 109 4.75 -9.89 -11.90
N ARG A 110 4.76 -8.56 -11.74
CA ARG A 110 5.31 -7.64 -12.73
C ARG A 110 6.80 -7.91 -12.95
N THR A 111 7.60 -7.93 -11.89
CA THR A 111 9.04 -8.20 -11.97
C THR A 111 9.34 -9.57 -12.60
N MET A 112 8.52 -10.58 -12.32
CA MET A 112 8.66 -11.92 -12.92
C MET A 112 8.44 -11.89 -14.43
N LEU A 113 7.42 -11.16 -14.91
CA LEU A 113 7.16 -10.99 -16.35
C LEU A 113 8.28 -10.20 -17.04
N GLU A 114 8.77 -9.13 -16.41
CA GLU A 114 9.92 -8.37 -16.92
C GLU A 114 11.18 -9.25 -17.02
N THR A 115 11.38 -10.15 -16.05
CA THR A 115 12.50 -11.10 -16.05
C THR A 115 12.35 -12.16 -17.13
N GLU A 116 11.12 -12.62 -17.42
CA GLU A 116 10.84 -13.54 -18.53
C GLU A 116 11.16 -12.88 -19.88
N GLU A 117 10.71 -11.65 -20.10
CA GLU A 117 11.00 -10.88 -21.32
C GLU A 117 12.51 -10.67 -21.52
N LEU A 118 13.22 -10.30 -20.44
CA LEU A 118 14.68 -10.18 -20.47
C LEU A 118 15.35 -11.52 -20.80
N GLY A 119 14.86 -12.62 -20.24
CA GLY A 119 15.35 -13.97 -20.52
C GLY A 119 15.20 -14.36 -21.99
N VAL A 120 14.07 -14.01 -22.62
CA VAL A 120 13.83 -14.21 -24.06
C VAL A 120 14.84 -13.41 -24.89
N SER A 121 15.08 -12.14 -24.54
CA SER A 121 16.08 -11.29 -25.23
C SER A 121 17.48 -11.90 -25.15
N ILE A 122 17.90 -12.35 -23.97
CA ILE A 122 19.22 -12.98 -23.78
C ILE A 122 19.37 -14.24 -24.64
N LEU A 123 18.32 -15.08 -24.71
CA LEU A 123 18.35 -16.28 -25.55
C LEU A 123 18.45 -15.96 -27.04
N GLN A 124 17.76 -14.90 -27.50
CA GLN A 124 17.86 -14.41 -28.87
C GLN A 124 19.27 -13.89 -29.18
N ASP A 125 19.86 -13.12 -28.28
CA ASP A 125 21.21 -12.58 -28.43
C ASP A 125 22.26 -13.70 -28.49
N LEU A 126 22.18 -14.69 -27.59
CA LEU A 126 23.06 -15.86 -27.61
C LEU A 126 22.93 -16.65 -28.92
N HIS A 127 21.72 -16.77 -29.45
CA HIS A 127 21.50 -17.41 -30.75
C HIS A 127 22.19 -16.62 -31.88
N GLN A 128 22.02 -15.29 -31.92
CA GLN A 128 22.67 -14.44 -32.92
C GLN A 128 24.21 -14.45 -32.80
N GLN A 129 24.74 -14.44 -31.58
CA GLN A 129 26.17 -14.57 -31.31
C GLN A 129 26.72 -15.90 -31.84
N ARG A 130 26.00 -17.01 -31.62
CA ARG A 130 26.35 -18.32 -32.20
C ARG A 130 26.38 -18.28 -33.73
N GLN A 131 25.36 -17.69 -34.37
CA GLN A 131 25.32 -17.57 -35.83
C GLN A 131 26.48 -16.74 -36.38
N SER A 132 26.84 -15.65 -35.69
CA SER A 132 27.97 -14.79 -36.04
C SER A 132 29.31 -15.52 -35.90
N LEU A 133 29.50 -16.30 -34.83
CA LEU A 133 30.69 -17.12 -34.63
C LEU A 133 30.82 -18.21 -35.70
N LEU A 134 29.72 -18.87 -36.06
CA LEU A 134 29.69 -19.86 -37.14
C LEU A 134 30.02 -19.23 -38.49
N HIS A 135 29.47 -18.05 -38.79
CA HIS A 135 29.81 -17.30 -40.01
C HIS A 135 31.29 -16.90 -40.05
N ALA A 136 31.82 -16.37 -38.95
CA ALA A 136 33.24 -16.03 -38.84
C ALA A 136 34.11 -17.28 -39.05
N HIS A 137 33.79 -18.40 -38.39
CA HIS A 137 34.50 -19.67 -38.58
C HIS A 137 34.47 -20.15 -40.05
N ASN A 138 33.30 -20.13 -40.68
CA ASN A 138 33.13 -20.51 -42.09
C ASN A 138 33.81 -19.56 -43.07
N THR A 139 34.05 -18.29 -42.68
CA THR A 139 34.73 -17.31 -43.54
C THR A 139 36.25 -17.34 -43.34
N VAL A 140 36.71 -17.61 -42.11
CA VAL A 140 38.14 -17.72 -41.80
C VAL A 140 38.72 -19.05 -42.33
N CYS A 141 37.98 -20.16 -42.22
CA CYS A 141 38.41 -21.47 -42.73
C CYS A 141 38.87 -21.46 -44.22
N PRO A 142 38.13 -20.90 -45.19
CA PRO A 142 38.58 -20.80 -46.58
C PRO A 142 39.70 -19.76 -46.76
N SER A 143 39.76 -18.72 -45.93
CA SER A 143 40.85 -17.73 -45.98
C SER A 143 42.19 -18.32 -45.51
N SER A 144 42.18 -19.20 -44.49
CA SER A 144 43.36 -19.94 -44.03
C SER A 144 43.90 -20.87 -45.11
N SER A 145 43.01 -21.47 -45.92
CA SER A 145 43.39 -22.30 -47.07
C SER A 145 43.91 -21.47 -48.25
N LEU A 146 43.50 -20.21 -48.40
CA LEU A 146 43.97 -19.29 -49.44
C LEU A 146 45.32 -18.64 -49.14
N ILE A 147 45.72 -18.54 -47.86
CA ILE A 147 47.00 -17.93 -47.46
C ILE A 147 48.23 -18.82 -47.78
N VAL A 148 48.03 -20.10 -48.11
CA VAL A 148 49.15 -21.02 -48.43
C VAL A 148 49.65 -20.91 -49.89
N VAL A 149 49.01 -20.12 -50.76
CA VAL A 149 49.34 -20.11 -52.19
C VAL A 149 49.78 -18.73 -52.70
N TYR A 150 50.65 -17.99 -51.99
CA TYR A 150 51.33 -16.82 -52.58
C TYR A 150 52.70 -16.48 -51.94
N LEU A 151 53.46 -17.50 -51.52
CA LEU A 151 54.92 -17.35 -51.32
C LEU A 151 55.64 -18.30 -52.29
N GLY A 152 55.45 -18.03 -53.58
CA GLY A 152 56.21 -18.65 -54.66
C GLY A 152 57.63 -18.07 -54.69
N GLY A 153 58.61 -18.88 -54.32
CA GLY A 153 60.02 -18.53 -54.44
C GLY A 153 60.93 -19.65 -53.96
N HIS A 154 61.16 -20.63 -54.83
CA HIS A 154 62.22 -21.65 -54.75
C HIS A 154 62.00 -22.87 -53.83
N GLY A 155 61.74 -24.01 -54.48
CA GLY A 155 62.51 -25.24 -54.28
C GLY A 155 62.27 -26.07 -53.01
N TRP A 156 61.63 -27.22 -53.19
CA TRP A 156 61.69 -28.46 -52.40
C TRP A 156 61.01 -28.50 -51.02
N CYS A 157 60.00 -29.38 -50.82
CA CYS A 157 60.07 -30.44 -49.80
C CYS A 157 58.93 -31.49 -49.90
N TYR A 158 59.35 -32.74 -50.08
CA TYR A 158 58.84 -34.01 -49.54
C TYR A 158 57.39 -34.10 -49.00
N LYS A 159 56.59 -34.87 -49.76
CA LYS A 159 55.87 -36.10 -49.35
C LYS A 159 55.31 -36.12 -47.91
N SER A 160 53.99 -35.97 -47.84
CA SER A 160 53.04 -36.46 -46.81
C SER A 160 52.19 -35.32 -46.22
N LEU A 161 51.08 -35.01 -46.89
CA LEU A 161 49.91 -34.43 -46.23
C LEU A 161 48.78 -35.46 -46.27
N ILE A 162 48.87 -36.41 -45.34
CA ILE A 162 47.68 -37.02 -44.75
C ILE A 162 47.12 -35.99 -43.78
N PHE A 163 45.98 -35.39 -44.10
CA PHE A 163 45.06 -34.92 -43.07
C PHE A 163 43.64 -35.12 -43.59
N THR A 164 43.19 -36.36 -43.45
CA THR A 164 41.77 -36.69 -43.32
C THR A 164 41.16 -35.80 -42.23
N CYS A 165 40.28 -34.87 -42.62
CA CYS A 165 39.31 -34.27 -41.71
C CYS A 165 38.31 -35.37 -41.30
N VAL A 166 38.70 -36.21 -40.34
CA VAL A 166 37.77 -37.03 -39.56
C VAL A 166 37.11 -36.11 -38.56
N ALA A 167 35.81 -35.87 -38.75
CA ALA A 167 34.95 -35.28 -37.74
C ALA A 167 34.61 -36.34 -36.68
N PRO A 168 34.64 -36.00 -35.37
CA PRO A 168 33.86 -36.72 -34.38
C PRO A 168 32.63 -35.92 -33.96
N TRP A 169 31.53 -36.66 -33.97
CA TRP A 169 30.19 -36.42 -33.47
C TRP A 169 30.02 -35.68 -32.13
N GLY A 170 28.81 -35.15 -31.96
CA GLY A 170 28.12 -35.10 -30.66
C GLY A 170 26.61 -34.89 -30.89
N GLY A 171 25.85 -35.97 -30.83
CA GLY A 171 24.37 -35.97 -30.78
C GLY A 171 23.83 -35.98 -29.36
#